data_AF-A0A6J5V433-F1
#
_entry.id   AF-A0A6J5V433-F1
#
_cell.length_a   1.000
_cell.length_b   1.000
_cell.length_c   1.000
_cell.angle_alpha   90.00
_cell.angle_beta   90.00
_cell.angle_gamma   90.00
#
_symmetry.space_group_name_H-M   'P 1'
#
loop_
_entity.id
_entity.type
_entity.pdbx_description
1 polymer ?
#
loop_
_entity_poly.entity_id
_entity_poly.type
_entity_poly.pdbx_seq_one_letter_code
_entity_poly.pdbx_strand_id
1 'polypeptide(L)'
;MKHFLVKPYNRDEVEIALKQMPPSKAPGIDGMPAESVRSLNKTLIALIPKVEKLEFVTQYRPISLCNEIYIIISKTIANKIKCVLSMVISESQSAFVPKR
;
A
#
# COMPACT_ATOMS: atom_id res chain seq x y z
N MET A 1 -16.34 10.74 14.07
CA MET A 1 -15.23 10.51 13.10
C MET A 1 -13.87 10.37 13.79
N LYS A 2 -13.38 11.40 14.52
CA LYS A 2 -12.05 11.39 15.18
C LYS A 2 -11.82 10.20 16.12
N HIS A 3 -12.77 9.92 17.02
CA HIS A 3 -12.67 8.81 17.97
C HIS A 3 -12.49 7.43 17.32
N PHE A 4 -13.08 7.21 16.14
CA PHE A 4 -12.94 5.93 15.43
C PHE A 4 -11.58 5.79 14.74
N LEU A 5 -11.05 6.87 14.14
CA LEU A 5 -9.78 6.83 13.42
C LEU A 5 -8.57 6.73 14.36
N VAL A 6 -8.67 7.28 15.57
CA VAL A 6 -7.59 7.25 16.57
C VAL A 6 -7.64 6.01 17.47
N LYS A 7 -8.67 5.16 17.34
CA LYS A 7 -8.77 3.93 18.13
C LYS A 7 -7.57 3.01 17.80
N PRO A 8 -6.97 2.33 18.79
CA PRO A 8 -5.93 1.35 18.55
C PRO A 8 -6.34 0.30 17.51
N TYR A 9 -5.38 -0.17 16.73
CA TYR A 9 -5.60 -1.29 15.81
C TYR A 9 -5.67 -2.59 16.61
N ASN A 10 -6.59 -3.48 16.23
CA ASN A 10 -6.69 -4.81 16.80
C ASN A 10 -6.20 -5.88 15.80
N ARG A 11 -6.03 -7.12 16.29
CA ARG A 11 -5.54 -8.24 15.49
C ARG A 11 -6.44 -8.52 14.29
N ASP A 12 -7.75 -8.50 14.48
CA ASP A 12 -8.73 -8.80 13.43
C ASP A 12 -8.63 -7.81 12.26
N GLU A 13 -8.45 -6.51 12.54
CA GLU A 13 -8.22 -5.48 11.52
C GLU A 13 -6.98 -5.77 10.67
N VAL A 14 -5.92 -6.32 11.27
CA VAL A 14 -4.68 -6.69 10.58
C VAL A 14 -4.86 -7.99 9.80
N GLU A 15 -5.52 -9.00 10.37
CA GLU A 15 -5.76 -10.28 9.71
C GLU A 15 -6.67 -10.13 8.49
N ILE A 16 -7.69 -9.28 8.58
CA ILE A 16 -8.54 -8.91 7.43
C ILE A 16 -7.70 -8.24 6.34
N ALA A 17 -6.77 -7.34 6.70
CA ALA A 17 -5.91 -6.68 5.73
C ALA A 17 -4.99 -7.69 5.02
N LEU A 18 -4.43 -8.64 5.76
CA LEU A 18 -3.59 -9.72 5.23
C LEU A 18 -4.37 -10.58 4.22
N LYS A 19 -5.58 -11.02 4.57
CA LYS A 19 -6.45 -11.83 3.69
C LYS A 19 -6.90 -11.10 2.43
N GLN A 20 -6.90 -9.77 2.45
CA GLN A 20 -7.27 -8.94 1.30
C GLN A 20 -6.11 -8.65 0.34
N MET A 21 -4.89 -9.12 0.63
CA MET A 21 -3.75 -8.92 -0.27
C MET A 21 -3.79 -9.92 -1.44
N PRO A 22 -3.61 -9.47 -2.69
CA PRO A 22 -3.56 -10.36 -3.83
C PRO A 22 -2.26 -11.19 -3.83
N PRO A 23 -2.30 -12.47 -4.22
CA PRO A 23 -1.13 -13.36 -4.22
C PRO A 23 -0.09 -12.97 -5.29
N SER A 24 -0.46 -12.12 -6.25
CA SER A 24 0.38 -11.70 -7.37
C SER A 24 1.18 -10.40 -7.12
N LYS A 25 1.23 -9.90 -5.88
CA LYS A 25 2.09 -8.74 -5.58
C LYS A 25 3.55 -9.15 -5.63
N ALA A 26 4.37 -8.31 -6.29
CA ALA A 26 5.81 -8.50 -6.31
C ALA A 26 6.34 -8.46 -4.86
N PRO A 27 7.08 -9.50 -4.42
CA PRO A 27 7.63 -9.53 -3.07
C PRO A 27 8.70 -8.43 -2.91
N GLY A 28 8.85 -7.95 -1.68
CA GLY A 28 10.02 -7.18 -1.30
C GLY A 28 11.29 -8.03 -1.38
N ILE A 29 12.44 -7.41 -1.16
CA ILE A 29 13.72 -8.15 -1.13
C ILE A 29 13.84 -9.04 0.12
N ASP A 30 12.93 -8.86 1.08
CA ASP A 30 12.82 -9.61 2.31
C ASP A 30 12.10 -10.93 2.07
N GLY A 31 12.83 -11.93 1.56
CA GLY A 31 12.40 -13.35 1.59
C GLY A 31 12.34 -13.93 3.02
N MET A 32 11.95 -13.12 4.00
CA MET A 32 11.90 -13.29 5.46
C MET A 32 12.65 -14.52 6.03
N PRO A 33 13.78 -14.26 6.68
CA PRO A 33 13.86 -14.44 8.12
C PRO A 33 13.97 -13.07 8.79
N ALA A 34 13.43 -12.96 10.00
CA ALA A 34 13.34 -11.74 10.81
C ALA A 34 14.70 -11.24 11.32
N GLU A 35 15.68 -11.10 10.44
CA GLU A 35 17.02 -10.62 10.79
C GLU A 35 17.07 -9.10 10.58
N SER A 36 16.68 -8.41 11.66
CA SER A 36 16.80 -6.98 11.91
C SER A 36 15.66 -6.11 11.37
N VAL A 37 14.91 -5.50 12.30
CA VAL A 37 14.00 -4.35 12.08
C VAL A 37 14.62 -3.25 11.20
N ARG A 38 15.95 -3.15 11.15
CA ARG A 38 16.67 -2.20 10.29
C ARG A 38 16.48 -2.47 8.79
N SER A 39 16.23 -3.71 8.36
CA SER A 39 15.97 -4.03 6.96
C SER A 39 14.59 -3.58 6.51
N LEU A 40 13.65 -3.36 7.44
CA LEU A 40 12.30 -2.89 7.12
C LEU A 40 12.29 -1.52 6.43
N ASN A 41 13.23 -0.63 6.79
CA ASN A 41 13.32 0.71 6.21
C ASN A 41 14.02 0.74 4.83
N LYS A 42 14.37 -0.43 4.27
CA LYS A 42 14.90 -0.52 2.91
C LYS A 42 13.74 -0.69 1.92
N THR A 43 13.87 -0.07 0.76
CA THR A 43 12.90 -0.22 -0.33
C THR A 43 13.66 -0.35 -1.64
N LEU A 44 13.35 -1.38 -2.41
CA LEU A 44 13.88 -1.54 -3.76
C LEU A 44 13.05 -0.69 -4.72
N ILE A 45 13.71 0.14 -5.53
CA ILE A 45 13.05 0.92 -6.58
C ILE A 45 13.36 0.23 -7.91
N ALA A 46 12.31 -0.31 -8.55
CA ALA A 46 12.39 -0.83 -9.90
C ALA A 46 11.99 0.27 -10.89
N LEU A 47 12.77 0.45 -11.96
CA LEU A 47 12.46 1.41 -13.02
C LEU A 47 11.78 0.67 -14.17
N ILE A 48 10.49 0.95 -14.40
CA ILE A 48 9.72 0.36 -15.50
C ILE A 48 9.67 1.34 -16.67
N PRO A 49 10.08 0.95 -17.89
CA PRO A 49 9.94 1.79 -19.08
C PRO A 49 8.49 2.22 -19.32
N LYS A 50 8.25 3.51 -19.59
CA LYS A 50 6.93 4.02 -20.04
C LYS A 50 6.78 4.00 -21.57
N VAL A 51 7.90 3.97 -22.29
CA VAL A 51 7.99 4.05 -23.75
C VAL A 51 9.07 3.09 -24.25
N GLU A 52 9.00 2.73 -25.53
CA GLU A 52 9.93 1.75 -26.14
C GLU A 52 11.37 2.27 -26.26
N LYS A 53 11.54 3.55 -26.63
CA LYS A 53 12.85 4.19 -26.76
C LYS A 53 13.11 5.12 -25.59
N LEU A 54 14.15 4.80 -24.82
CA LEU A 54 14.51 5.49 -23.59
C LEU A 54 15.73 6.38 -23.85
N GLU A 55 15.53 7.68 -23.70
CA GLU A 55 16.52 8.74 -23.86
C GLU A 55 16.68 9.57 -22.56
N PHE A 56 15.63 9.63 -21.74
CA PHE A 56 15.59 10.44 -20.51
C PHE A 56 15.06 9.66 -19.30
N VAL A 57 15.57 9.97 -18.11
CA VAL A 57 15.15 9.33 -16.84
C VAL A 57 13.65 9.49 -16.56
N THR A 58 13.02 10.58 -17.03
CA THR A 58 11.58 10.85 -16.89
C THR A 58 10.69 9.85 -17.62
N GLN A 59 11.25 9.12 -18.59
CA GLN A 59 10.58 8.06 -19.34
C GLN A 59 10.50 6.73 -18.59
N TYR A 60 11.09 6.64 -17.40
CA TYR A 60 10.86 5.54 -16.48
C TYR A 60 9.75 5.88 -15.50
N ARG A 61 8.99 4.86 -15.09
CA ARG A 61 8.09 4.87 -13.95
C ARG A 61 8.80 4.16 -12.79
N PRO A 62 9.20 4.88 -11.73
CA PRO A 62 9.71 4.22 -10.54
C PRO A 62 8.57 3.48 -9.85
N ILE A 63 8.82 2.22 -9.47
CA ILE A 63 7.94 1.43 -8.62
C ILE A 63 8.73 1.03 -7.37
N SER A 64 8.17 1.37 -6.21
CA SER A 64 8.68 0.93 -4.92
C SER A 64 8.19 -0.49 -4.64
N LEU A 65 9.12 -1.44 -4.59
CA LEU A 65 8.89 -2.79 -4.10
C LEU A 65 9.10 -2.78 -2.59
N CYS A 66 8.05 -2.32 -1.90
CA CYS A 66 8.04 -2.23 -0.44
C CYS A 66 7.92 -3.61 0.18
N ASN A 67 8.51 -3.77 1.36
CA ASN A 67 8.41 -4.97 2.19
C ASN A 67 6.94 -5.33 2.48
N GLU A 68 6.65 -6.63 2.63
CA GLU A 68 5.28 -7.13 2.82
C GLU A 68 4.59 -6.49 4.03
N ILE A 69 5.36 -6.21 5.09
CA ILE A 69 4.88 -5.52 6.31
C ILE A 69 4.32 -4.13 5.98
N TYR A 70 4.97 -3.35 5.12
CA TYR A 70 4.48 -2.03 4.73
C TYR A 70 3.17 -2.11 3.96
N ILE A 71 3.01 -3.16 3.15
CA ILE A 71 1.78 -3.39 2.39
C ILE A 71 0.63 -3.72 3.37
N ILE A 72 0.88 -4.55 4.38
CA ILE A 72 -0.10 -4.90 5.42
C ILE A 72 -0.49 -3.64 6.20
N ILE A 73 0.48 -2.87 6.72
CA ILE A 73 0.23 -1.62 7.46
C ILE A 73 -0.62 -0.66 6.63
N SER A 74 -0.21 -0.41 5.37
CA SER A 74 -0.93 0.50 4.47
C SER A 74 -2.36 0.03 4.22
N LYS A 75 -2.56 -1.29 4.05
CA LYS A 75 -3.89 -1.88 3.81
C LYS A 75 -4.78 -1.78 5.05
N THR A 76 -4.26 -2.03 6.24
CA THR A 76 -4.99 -1.88 7.51
C THR A 76 -5.44 -0.43 7.72
N ILE A 77 -4.57 0.54 7.44
CA ILE A 77 -4.91 1.97 7.50
C ILE A 77 -5.98 2.32 6.48
N ALA A 78 -5.83 1.90 5.23
CA ALA A 78 -6.79 2.16 4.16
C ALA A 78 -8.19 1.61 4.50
N ASN A 79 -8.26 0.40 5.07
CA ASN A 79 -9.52 -0.20 5.51
C ASN A 79 -10.21 0.64 6.61
N LYS A 80 -9.43 1.20 7.56
CA LYS A 80 -9.98 2.07 8.61
C LYS A 80 -10.49 3.40 8.06
N ILE A 81 -9.75 4.03 7.13
CA ILE A 81 -10.15 5.28 6.48
C ILE A 81 -11.39 5.08 5.59
N LYS A 82 -11.49 3.94 4.91
CA LYS A 82 -12.60 3.63 4.00
C LYS A 82 -13.98 3.80 4.66
N CYS A 83 -14.11 3.50 5.96
CA CYS A 83 -15.36 3.63 6.70
C CYS A 83 -15.89 5.07 6.80
N VAL A 84 -15.03 6.06 6.66
CA VAL A 84 -15.40 7.49 6.75
C VAL A 84 -15.26 8.22 5.41
N LEU A 85 -14.72 7.55 4.39
CA LEU A 85 -14.34 8.16 3.12
C LEU A 85 -15.53 8.84 2.43
N SER A 86 -16.72 8.21 2.46
CA SER A 86 -17.94 8.76 1.83
C SER A 86 -18.42 10.09 2.44
N MET A 87 -18.00 10.41 3.66
CA MET A 87 -18.39 11.64 4.35
C MET A 87 -17.45 12.82 4.01
N VAL A 88 -16.26 12.54 3.46
CA VAL A 88 -15.20 13.54 3.28
C VAL A 88 -14.82 13.77 1.82
N ILE A 89 -15.25 12.89 0.90
CA ILE A 89 -15.00 13.05 -0.54
C ILE A 89 -16.18 13.73 -1.24
N SER A 90 -15.88 14.49 -2.29
CA SER A 90 -16.87 15.05 -3.21
C SER A 90 -17.64 13.94 -3.95
N GLU A 91 -18.87 14.23 -4.39
CA GLU A 91 -19.64 13.35 -5.27
C GLU A 91 -18.96 13.13 -6.63
N SER A 92 -18.15 14.09 -7.08
CA SER A 92 -17.38 13.98 -8.33
C SER A 92 -16.14 13.07 -8.23
N GLN A 93 -15.80 12.57 -7.03
CA GLN A 93 -14.68 11.65 -6.84
C GLN A 93 -15.09 10.23 -7.22
N SER A 94 -14.72 9.80 -8.43
CA SER A 94 -14.92 8.44 -8.94
C SER A 94 -13.69 7.54 -8.76
N ALA A 95 -12.49 8.10 -8.91
CA ALA A 95 -11.26 7.32 -8.85
C ALA A 95 -11.05 6.68 -7.46
N PHE A 96 -10.79 5.36 -7.45
CA PHE A 96 -10.48 4.55 -6.27
C PHE A 96 -11.59 4.47 -5.20
N VAL A 97 -12.84 4.75 -5.58
CA VAL A 97 -14.01 4.60 -4.71
C VAL A 97 -14.81 3.39 -5.19
N PRO A 98 -15.04 2.36 -4.35
CA PRO A 98 -15.80 1.20 -4.79
C PRO A 98 -17.21 1.58 -5.23
N LYS A 99 -17.64 1.07 -6.38
CA LYS A 99 -18.99 1.29 -6.94
C LYS A 99 -19.27 2.75 -7.35
N ARG A 100 -18.23 3.53 -7.66
CA ARG A 100 -18.29 4.84 -8.31
C ARG A 100 -17.25 4.92 -9.42
#